data_AF-A0A7C0UUT1-F1
#
_entry.id   AF-A0A7C0UUT1-F1
#
_cell.length_a   1.000
_cell.length_b   1.000
_cell.length_c   1.000
_cell.angle_alpha   90.00
_cell.angle_beta   90.00
_cell.angle_gamma   90.00
#
_symmetry.space_group_name_H-M   'P 1'
#
loop_
_entity.id
_entity.type
_entity.pdbx_description
1 polymer ?
#
loop_
_entity_poly.entity_id
_entity_poly.type
_entity_poly.pdbx_seq_one_letter_code
_entity_poly.pdbx_strand_id
1 'polypeptide(L)'
;LNRIACETPEVDILTHPSLGRKDPGINHIMAKRARKNEVAIEINFRELLTSSKRSRVETLRKMREIVKIAKKYKTPLLISSGAISHWELKDPKVLISLGIALGLELKEAKKCISSLPKEMIKKILERKDERWILPGLKIVKR
;
A
#
# COMPACT_ATOMS: atom_id res chain seq x y z
N LEU A 1 -6.50 -15.36 2.69
CA LEU A 1 -7.06 -14.00 2.79
C LEU A 1 -6.37 -12.99 1.87
N ASN A 2 -5.07 -12.69 2.03
CA ASN A 2 -4.36 -11.70 1.18
C ASN A 2 -4.53 -11.91 -0.32
N ARG A 3 -4.54 -13.16 -0.79
CA ARG A 3 -4.77 -13.49 -2.21
C ARG A 3 -6.13 -13.03 -2.71
N ILE A 4 -7.19 -13.27 -1.93
CA ILE A 4 -8.55 -12.85 -2.26
C ILE A 4 -8.60 -11.32 -2.29
N ALA A 5 -8.00 -10.65 -1.30
CA ALA A 5 -7.93 -9.19 -1.29
C ALA A 5 -7.22 -8.61 -2.53
N CYS A 6 -6.17 -9.26 -3.04
CA CYS A 6 -5.53 -8.86 -4.30
C CYS A 6 -6.37 -9.20 -5.55
N GLU A 7 -7.33 -10.10 -5.44
CA GLU A 7 -8.19 -10.60 -6.52
C GLU A 7 -9.51 -9.83 -6.65
N THR A 8 -9.95 -9.18 -5.56
CA THR A 8 -11.20 -8.42 -5.44
C THR A 8 -10.99 -6.95 -5.85
N PRO A 9 -11.57 -6.48 -6.97
CA PRO A 9 -11.44 -5.08 -7.43
C PRO A 9 -12.02 -4.01 -6.51
N GLU A 10 -12.89 -4.40 -5.59
CA GLU A 10 -13.52 -3.55 -4.58
C GLU A 10 -12.57 -3.21 -3.43
N VAL A 11 -11.44 -3.92 -3.31
CA VAL A 11 -10.42 -3.64 -2.30
C VAL A 11 -9.42 -2.63 -2.86
N ASP A 12 -9.25 -1.49 -2.21
CA ASP A 12 -8.31 -0.47 -2.66
C ASP A 12 -6.89 -0.67 -2.09
N ILE A 13 -6.78 -1.12 -0.83
CA ILE A 13 -5.49 -1.23 -0.11
C ILE A 13 -5.40 -2.56 0.64
N LEU A 14 -4.29 -3.27 0.45
CA LEU A 14 -3.87 -4.40 1.28
C LEU A 14 -2.93 -3.91 2.37
N THR A 15 -3.43 -3.84 3.60
CA THR A 15 -2.69 -3.42 4.80
C THR A 15 -2.04 -4.60 5.51
N HIS A 16 -0.91 -4.38 6.16
CA HIS A 16 -0.23 -5.37 7.02
C HIS A 16 -0.03 -6.78 6.40
N PRO A 17 0.49 -6.91 5.17
CA PRO A 17 0.56 -8.21 4.50
C PRO A 17 1.39 -9.25 5.28
N SER A 18 2.44 -8.82 5.97
CA SER A 18 3.41 -9.66 6.70
C SER A 18 3.11 -9.88 8.19
N LEU A 19 2.11 -9.18 8.75
CA LEU A 19 1.85 -9.20 10.19
C LEU A 19 1.41 -10.61 10.64
N GLY A 20 2.06 -11.15 11.68
CA GLY A 20 1.79 -12.50 12.19
C GLY A 20 2.26 -13.63 11.27
N ARG A 21 2.95 -13.34 10.16
CA ARG A 21 3.46 -14.33 9.20
C ARG A 21 4.98 -14.45 9.28
N LYS A 22 5.52 -15.61 8.89
CA LYS A 22 6.98 -15.79 8.69
C LYS A 22 7.43 -15.35 7.29
N ASP A 23 6.53 -15.42 6.32
CA ASP A 23 6.74 -14.92 4.96
C ASP A 23 6.33 -13.44 4.81
N PRO A 24 6.72 -12.77 3.71
CA PRO A 24 6.32 -11.39 3.43
C PRO A 24 4.81 -11.20 3.18
N GLY A 25 4.04 -12.28 3.08
CA GLY A 25 2.60 -12.23 2.88
C GLY A 25 2.15 -11.90 1.45
N ILE A 26 3.09 -11.71 0.52
CA ILE A 26 2.85 -11.43 -0.89
C ILE A 26 3.79 -12.26 -1.76
N ASN A 27 3.25 -12.80 -2.85
CA ASN A 27 4.02 -13.48 -3.89
C ASN A 27 3.82 -12.79 -5.25
N HIS A 28 4.52 -13.28 -6.27
CA HIS A 28 4.48 -12.72 -7.62
C HIS A 28 3.10 -12.80 -8.29
N ILE A 29 2.30 -13.83 -8.00
CA ILE A 29 0.94 -13.98 -8.54
C ILE A 29 0.05 -12.89 -7.95
N MET A 30 0.10 -12.73 -6.63
CA MET A 30 -0.65 -11.70 -5.90
C MET A 30 -0.26 -10.31 -6.37
N ALA A 31 1.03 -10.04 -6.56
CA ALA A 31 1.50 -8.74 -7.05
C ALA A 31 0.96 -8.42 -8.46
N LYS A 32 0.92 -9.40 -9.36
CA LYS A 32 0.31 -9.25 -10.69
C LYS A 32 -1.19 -8.99 -10.61
N ARG A 33 -1.90 -9.71 -9.74
CA ARG A 33 -3.35 -9.55 -9.56
C ARG A 33 -3.69 -8.21 -8.91
N ALA A 34 -2.95 -7.82 -7.88
CA ALA A 34 -3.04 -6.50 -7.27
C ALA A 34 -2.80 -5.38 -8.30
N ARG A 35 -1.83 -5.54 -9.21
CA ARG A 35 -1.62 -4.59 -10.31
C ARG A 35 -2.79 -4.53 -11.30
N LYS A 36 -3.40 -5.67 -11.61
CA LYS A 36 -4.55 -5.74 -12.52
C LYS A 36 -5.79 -5.07 -11.92
N ASN A 37 -6.01 -5.29 -10.63
CA ASN A 37 -7.18 -4.79 -9.89
C ASN A 37 -6.93 -3.43 -9.23
N GLU A 38 -5.77 -2.83 -9.45
CA GLU A 38 -5.34 -1.55 -8.85
C GLU A 38 -5.31 -1.54 -7.31
N VAL A 39 -5.17 -2.71 -6.69
CA VAL A 39 -5.01 -2.87 -5.24
C VAL A 39 -3.60 -2.39 -4.84
N ALA A 40 -3.52 -1.38 -4.00
CA ALA A 40 -2.26 -0.89 -3.47
C ALA A 40 -1.78 -1.74 -2.29
N ILE A 41 -0.47 -1.94 -2.19
CA ILE A 41 0.16 -2.62 -1.06
C ILE A 41 0.71 -1.57 -0.10
N GLU A 42 0.34 -1.67 1.17
CA GLU A 42 0.82 -0.76 2.22
C GLU A 42 2.15 -1.26 2.83
N ILE A 43 3.09 -0.33 3.00
CA ILE A 43 4.21 -0.44 3.93
C ILE A 43 3.90 0.40 5.15
N ASN A 44 3.64 -0.26 6.27
CA ASN A 44 3.19 0.39 7.50
C ASN A 44 4.36 0.62 8.45
N PHE A 45 4.68 1.89 8.75
CA PHE A 45 5.80 2.25 9.60
C PHE A 45 5.65 1.79 11.05
N ARG A 46 4.41 1.66 11.56
CA ARG A 46 4.15 1.25 12.94
C ARG A 46 4.69 -0.14 13.25
N GLU A 47 4.77 -1.05 12.27
CA GLU A 47 5.37 -2.37 12.47
C GLU A 47 6.86 -2.27 12.90
N LEU A 48 7.56 -1.19 12.54
CA LEU A 48 8.93 -0.93 12.99
C LEU A 48 8.98 -0.32 14.39
N LEU A 49 7.99 0.50 14.73
CA LEU A 49 7.88 1.11 16.05
C LEU A 49 7.57 0.07 17.13
N THR A 50 6.68 -0.88 16.83
CA THR A 50 6.22 -1.90 17.79
C THR A 50 7.14 -3.13 17.86
N SER A 51 7.97 -3.37 16.84
CA SER A 51 8.95 -4.46 16.84
C SER A 51 10.26 -4.07 17.53
N SER A 52 10.99 -5.05 18.08
CA SER A 52 12.25 -4.84 18.79
C SER A 52 13.27 -5.95 18.50
N LYS A 53 14.57 -5.63 18.60
CA LYS A 53 15.68 -6.57 18.40
C LYS A 53 15.50 -7.39 17.10
N ARG A 54 15.44 -8.71 17.20
CA ARG A 54 15.34 -9.64 16.07
C ARG A 54 14.04 -9.49 15.27
N SER A 55 12.92 -9.16 15.91
CA SER A 55 11.65 -9.01 15.19
C SER A 55 11.68 -7.80 14.26
N ARG A 56 12.35 -6.71 14.66
CA ARG A 56 12.52 -5.51 13.82
C ARG A 56 13.34 -5.80 12.57
N VAL A 57 14.43 -6.56 12.70
CA VAL A 57 15.26 -6.98 11.56
C VAL A 57 14.43 -7.81 10.58
N GLU A 58 13.63 -8.74 11.09
CA GLU A 58 12.78 -9.59 10.27
C GLU A 58 11.65 -8.81 9.58
N THR A 59 11.03 -7.84 10.28
CA THR A 59 10.05 -6.92 9.67
C THR A 59 10.67 -6.10 8.53
N LEU A 60 11.85 -5.52 8.74
CA LEU A 60 12.57 -4.79 7.68
C LEU A 60 12.90 -5.69 6.49
N ARG A 61 13.33 -6.93 6.74
CA ARG A 61 13.61 -7.91 5.68
C ARG A 61 12.37 -8.17 4.83
N LYS A 62 11.22 -8.39 5.46
CA LYS A 62 9.93 -8.61 4.78
C LYS A 62 9.47 -7.39 4.01
N MET A 63 9.53 -6.20 4.62
CA MET A 63 9.20 -4.94 3.94
C MET A 63 10.05 -4.74 2.68
N ARG A 64 11.35 -5.00 2.76
CA ARG A 64 12.26 -4.92 1.61
C ARG A 64 11.90 -5.92 0.52
N GLU A 65 11.49 -7.13 0.91
CA GLU A 65 11.03 -8.15 -0.03
C GLU A 65 9.71 -7.76 -0.72
N ILE A 66 8.76 -7.20 0.02
CA ILE A 66 7.50 -6.64 -0.52
C ILE A 66 7.81 -5.54 -1.53
N VAL A 67 8.67 -4.57 -1.16
CA VAL A 67 9.07 -3.46 -2.06
C VAL A 67 9.72 -4.00 -3.32
N LYS A 68 10.62 -4.99 -3.21
CA LYS A 68 11.26 -5.64 -4.36
C LYS A 68 10.24 -6.29 -5.30
N ILE A 69 9.27 -7.03 -4.75
CA ILE A 69 8.22 -7.68 -5.54
C ILE A 69 7.32 -6.62 -6.20
N ALA A 70 6.85 -5.63 -5.44
CA ALA A 70 5.99 -4.57 -5.94
C ALA A 70 6.66 -3.78 -7.07
N LYS A 71 7.94 -3.41 -6.91
CA LYS A 71 8.73 -2.73 -7.94
C LYS A 71 8.87 -3.58 -9.20
N LYS A 72 9.16 -4.88 -9.07
CA LYS A 72 9.30 -5.81 -10.20
C LYS A 72 8.00 -5.94 -11.01
N TYR A 73 6.84 -6.00 -10.35
CA TYR A 73 5.54 -6.16 -11.01
C TYR A 73 4.78 -4.85 -11.21
N LYS A 74 5.41 -3.71 -10.93
CA LYS A 74 4.84 -2.35 -11.01
C LYS A 74 3.54 -2.22 -10.21
N THR A 75 3.38 -2.99 -9.13
CA THR A 75 2.19 -2.96 -8.27
C THR A 75 2.13 -1.63 -7.51
N PRO A 76 0.95 -0.99 -7.35
CA PRO A 76 0.84 0.23 -6.59
C PRO A 76 1.31 0.00 -5.14
N LEU A 77 2.14 0.91 -4.63
CA LEU A 77 2.72 0.83 -3.29
C LEU A 77 2.41 2.13 -2.55
N LEU A 78 2.07 2.02 -1.26
CA LEU A 78 1.75 3.12 -0.38
C LEU A 78 2.57 3.02 0.90
N ILE A 79 2.99 4.15 1.47
CA ILE A 79 3.68 4.19 2.76
C ILE A 79 2.81 4.98 3.72
N SER A 80 2.56 4.41 4.90
CA SER A 80 1.75 5.02 5.96
C SER A 80 2.50 5.05 7.29
N SER A 81 2.10 5.96 8.18
CA SER A 81 2.58 5.93 9.57
C SER A 81 1.95 4.80 10.38
N GLY A 82 0.72 4.40 10.03
CA GLY A 82 -0.08 3.43 10.81
C GLY A 82 -0.44 3.91 12.22
N ALA A 83 -0.35 5.22 12.46
CA ALA A 83 -0.47 5.82 13.79
C ALA A 83 -1.86 5.63 14.41
N ILE A 84 -1.94 5.14 15.65
CA ILE A 84 -3.18 5.15 16.46
C ILE A 84 -3.34 6.48 17.20
N SER A 85 -2.22 7.12 17.56
CA SER A 85 -2.22 8.38 18.30
C SER A 85 -1.35 9.43 17.61
N HIS A 86 -1.56 10.70 17.96
CA HIS A 86 -0.78 11.83 17.44
C HIS A 86 0.74 11.67 17.66
N TRP A 87 1.17 10.94 18.69
CA TRP A 87 2.58 10.66 18.98
C TRP A 87 3.25 9.69 18.00
N GLU A 88 2.46 8.82 17.37
CA GLU A 88 2.94 7.86 16.40
C GLU A 88 2.98 8.44 14.98
N LEU A 89 2.43 9.64 14.77
CA LEU A 89 2.49 10.33 13.49
C LEU A 89 3.94 10.62 13.12
N LYS A 90 4.26 10.49 11.83
CA LYS A 90 5.61 10.75 11.31
C LYS A 90 5.57 11.74 10.18
N ASP A 91 6.60 12.58 10.14
CA ASP A 91 6.80 13.52 9.05
C ASP A 91 6.90 12.76 7.71
N PRO A 92 6.28 13.26 6.63
CA PRO A 92 6.36 12.63 5.31
C PRO A 92 7.79 12.34 4.85
N LYS A 93 8.78 13.18 5.20
CA LYS A 93 10.19 12.97 4.85
C LYS A 93 10.77 11.73 5.54
N VAL A 94 10.33 11.43 6.76
CA VAL A 94 10.72 10.21 7.47
C VAL A 94 10.16 8.99 6.73
N LEU A 95 8.90 9.03 6.33
CA LEU A 95 8.29 7.95 5.54
C LEU A 95 8.96 7.78 4.17
N ILE A 96 9.37 8.87 3.53
CA ILE A 96 10.17 8.84 2.29
C ILE A 96 11.52 8.16 2.54
N SER A 97 12.22 8.52 3.61
CA SER A 97 13.52 7.91 3.96
C SER A 97 13.40 6.41 4.20
N LEU A 98 12.30 5.95 4.82
CA LEU A 98 11.99 4.54 4.94
C LEU A 98 11.87 3.88 3.57
N GLY A 99 11.06 4.46 2.68
CA GLY A 99 10.89 3.94 1.32
C GLY A 99 12.23 3.79 0.59
N ILE A 100 13.12 4.79 0.72
CA ILE A 100 14.46 4.76 0.14
C ILE A 100 15.31 3.65 0.76
N ALA A 101 15.31 3.52 2.09
CA ALA A 101 16.05 2.47 2.79
C ALA A 101 15.58 1.06 2.41
N LEU A 102 14.31 0.90 2.03
CA LEU A 102 13.74 -0.35 1.55
C LEU A 102 14.01 -0.64 0.06
N GLY A 103 14.62 0.30 -0.69
CA GLY A 103 15.04 0.11 -2.08
C GLY A 103 14.21 0.86 -3.13
N LEU A 104 13.37 1.82 -2.72
CA LEU A 104 12.73 2.76 -3.65
C LEU A 104 13.66 3.90 -4.04
N GLU A 105 13.46 4.45 -5.23
CA GLU A 105 14.05 5.73 -5.59
C GLU A 105 13.30 6.88 -4.92
N LEU A 106 13.96 8.03 -4.75
CA LEU A 106 13.35 9.22 -4.14
C LEU A 106 12.03 9.62 -4.80
N LYS A 107 11.94 9.54 -6.13
CA LYS A 107 10.72 9.85 -6.89
C LYS A 107 9.60 8.84 -6.60
N GLU A 108 9.93 7.55 -6.52
CA GLU A 108 8.99 6.47 -6.22
C GLU A 108 8.47 6.61 -4.77
N ALA A 109 9.36 6.82 -3.81
CA ALA A 109 9.01 7.02 -2.40
C ALA A 109 8.11 8.25 -2.19
N LYS A 110 8.41 9.38 -2.86
CA LYS A 110 7.54 10.57 -2.86
C LYS A 110 6.17 10.25 -3.45
N LYS A 111 6.11 9.52 -4.56
CA LYS A 111 4.86 9.12 -5.22
C LYS A 111 3.95 8.29 -4.30
N CYS A 112 4.54 7.39 -3.51
CA CYS A 112 3.80 6.53 -2.56
C CYS A 112 3.01 7.31 -1.51
N ILE A 113 3.43 8.53 -1.15
CA ILE A 113 2.83 9.34 -0.08
C ILE A 113 2.01 10.52 -0.65
N SER A 114 2.28 10.96 -1.88
CA SER A 114 1.68 12.15 -2.47
C SER A 114 0.65 11.83 -3.56
N SER A 115 1.11 11.53 -4.77
CA SER A 115 0.22 11.46 -5.94
C SER A 115 -0.64 10.20 -5.94
N LEU A 116 -0.10 9.05 -5.52
CA LEU A 116 -0.84 7.79 -5.54
C LEU A 116 -2.04 7.80 -4.58
N PRO A 117 -1.91 8.20 -3.30
CA PRO A 117 -3.07 8.35 -2.42
C PRO A 117 -4.11 9.34 -2.98
N LYS A 118 -3.68 10.45 -3.59
CA LYS A 118 -4.58 11.45 -4.18
C LYS A 118 -5.39 10.89 -5.35
N GLU A 119 -4.74 10.13 -6.24
CA GLU A 119 -5.40 9.44 -7.36
C GLU A 119 -6.41 8.39 -6.86
N MET A 120 -6.06 7.63 -5.81
CA MET A 120 -6.95 6.64 -5.20
C MET A 120 -8.19 7.29 -4.58
N ILE A 121 -8.00 8.36 -3.79
CA ILE A 121 -9.12 9.09 -3.18
C ILE A 121 -10.08 9.61 -4.25
N LYS A 122 -9.56 10.15 -5.37
CA LYS A 122 -10.40 10.61 -6.48
C LYS A 122 -11.27 9.49 -7.04
N LYS A 123 -10.70 8.30 -7.28
CA LYS A 123 -11.45 7.13 -7.76
C LYS A 123 -12.50 6.67 -6.75
N ILE A 124 -12.17 6.64 -5.47
CA ILE A 124 -13.10 6.25 -4.40
C ILE A 124 -14.27 7.23 -4.33
N LEU A 125 -14.01 8.54 -4.42
CA LEU A 125 -15.05 9.56 -4.45
C LEU A 125 -15.95 9.44 -5.69
N GLU A 126 -15.37 9.11 -6.85
CA GLU A 126 -16.14 8.86 -8.06
C GLU A 126 -17.06 7.63 -7.95
N ARG A 127 -16.61 6.56 -7.28
CA ARG A 127 -17.41 5.36 -7.00
C ARG A 127 -18.53 5.60 -5.98
N LYS A 128 -18.33 6.55 -5.05
CA LYS A 128 -19.31 6.90 -4.01
C LYS A 128 -20.43 7.81 -4.51
N ASP A 129 -20.28 8.45 -5.67
CA ASP A 129 -21.34 9.27 -6.27
C ASP A 129 -22.56 8.40 -6.56
N GLU A 130 -23.76 8.82 -6.13
CA GLU A 130 -25.02 8.09 -6.35
C GLU A 130 -25.33 7.86 -7.84
N ARG A 131 -24.74 8.68 -8.71
CA ARG A 131 -24.88 8.56 -10.16
C ARG A 131 -23.96 7.51 -10.76
N TRP A 132 -23.02 6.97 -10.01
CA TRP A 132 -22.08 5.96 -10.49
C TRP A 132 -22.72 4.58 -10.52
N ILE A 133 -22.64 3.92 -11.68
CA ILE A 133 -23.13 2.54 -11.85
C ILE A 133 -21.94 1.60 -12.10
N LEU A 134 -21.07 1.97 -13.04
CA LEU A 134 -19.91 1.18 -13.48
C LEU A 134 -18.75 2.11 -13.85
N PRO A 135 -17.50 1.61 -13.92
CA PRO A 135 -16.38 2.39 -14.43
C PRO A 135 -16.70 2.98 -15.81
N GLY A 136 -16.71 4.31 -15.91
CA GLY A 136 -17.03 5.05 -17.13
C GLY A 136 -18.52 5.34 -17.38
N LEU A 137 -19.45 4.84 -16.55
CA LEU A 137 -20.89 5.05 -16.70
C LEU A 137 -21.46 5.85 -15.52
N LYS A 138 -22.05 7.02 -15.81
CA LYS A 138 -22.73 7.87 -14.83
C LYS A 138 -24.11 8.28 -15.31
N ILE A 139 -25.08 8.35 -14.40
CA ILE A 139 -26.42 8.87 -14.68
C ILE A 139 -26.33 10.39 -14.83
N VAL A 140 -26.73 10.90 -15.99
CA VAL A 140 -26.96 12.33 -16.22
C VAL A 140 -28.44 12.60 -16.01
N LYS A 141 -28.80 13.35 -14.96
CA LYS A 141 -30.18 13.82 -14.80
C LYS A 141 -30.47 14.85 -15.90
N ARG A 142 -31.62 14.67 -16.56
CA ARG A 142 -32.14 15.55 -17.59
C ARG A 142 -32.88 16.73 -16.96
#